data_AF-A0A6G0R0F1-F1
#
_entry.id   AF-A0A6G0R0F1-F1
#
_cell.length_a   1.000
_cell.length_b   1.000
_cell.length_c   1.000
_cell.angle_alpha   90.00
_cell.angle_beta   90.00
_cell.angle_gamma   90.00
#
_symmetry.space_group_name_H-M   'P 1'
#
loop_
_entity.id
_entity.type
_entity.pdbx_description
1 polymer ?
#
loop_
_entity_poly.entity_id
_entity_poly.type
_entity_poly.pdbx_seq_one_letter_code
_entity_poly.pdbx_strand_id
1 'polypeptide(L)'
;MYLAILAAWTEYARDRNARADRLRLQIPKRIWTWCLPDADGEVSCSLEVLFEPSIVLYSLEPLPWAPGSADWAKEVLAVDGHEPWRNCWVDVPAAHPYNNSFAL
;
A
#
# COMPACT_ATOMS: atom_id res chain seq x y z
N MET A 1 25.13 22.26 -2.76
CA MET A 1 23.84 22.17 -2.05
C MET A 1 22.74 21.57 -2.94
N TYR A 2 22.43 22.14 -4.11
CA TYR A 2 21.42 21.62 -5.04
C TYR A 2 21.60 20.14 -5.44
N LEU A 3 22.82 19.74 -5.86
CA LEU A 3 23.10 18.35 -6.26
C LEU A 3 22.85 17.32 -5.15
N ALA A 4 23.09 17.68 -3.89
CA ALA A 4 22.85 16.80 -2.75
C ALA A 4 21.34 16.61 -2.48
N ILE A 5 20.55 17.68 -2.61
CA ILE A 5 19.09 17.63 -2.48
C ILE A 5 18.49 16.77 -3.61
N LEU A 6 18.96 16.94 -4.84
CA LEU A 6 18.49 16.15 -5.97
C LEU A 6 18.82 14.66 -5.83
N ALA A 7 20.01 14.32 -5.33
CA ALA A 7 20.40 12.94 -5.05
C ALA A 7 19.50 12.31 -3.97
N ALA A 8 19.28 13.01 -2.86
CA ALA A 8 18.41 12.55 -1.78
C ALA A 8 16.97 12.33 -2.25
N TRP A 9 16.43 13.25 -3.06
CA TRP A 9 15.10 13.10 -3.65
C TRP A 9 15.01 11.89 -4.58
N THR A 10 16.00 11.70 -5.46
CA THR A 10 16.03 10.58 -6.40
C THR A 10 16.04 9.23 -5.68
N GLU A 11 16.85 9.12 -4.63
CA GLU A 11 16.94 7.92 -3.79
C GLU A 11 15.61 7.64 -3.08
N TYR A 12 15.03 8.65 -2.42
CA TYR A 12 13.73 8.52 -1.76
C TYR A 12 12.62 8.10 -2.74
N ALA A 13 12.53 8.76 -3.90
CA ALA A 13 11.51 8.47 -4.90
C ALA A 13 11.63 7.04 -5.45
N ARG A 14 12.87 6.56 -5.69
CA ARG A 14 13.14 5.19 -6.10
C ARG A 14 12.66 4.19 -5.04
N ASP A 15 13.06 4.40 -3.79
CA ASP A 15 12.75 3.47 -2.71
C ASP A 15 11.25 3.42 -2.42
N ARG A 16 10.58 4.58 -2.47
CA ARG A 16 9.12 4.66 -2.35
C ARG A 16 8.41 3.92 -3.48
N ASN A 17 8.85 4.10 -4.72
CA ASN A 17 8.27 3.39 -5.86
C ASN A 17 8.45 1.87 -5.71
N ALA A 18 9.62 1.42 -5.26
CA ALA A 18 9.86 0.00 -4.99
C ALA A 18 8.92 -0.57 -3.91
N ARG A 19 8.60 0.21 -2.86
CA ARG A 19 7.59 -0.18 -1.86
C ARG A 19 6.20 -0.28 -2.47
N ALA A 20 5.79 0.72 -3.25
CA ALA A 20 4.49 0.74 -3.92
C ALA A 20 4.33 -0.42 -4.92
N ASP A 21 5.38 -0.74 -5.69
CA ASP A 21 5.36 -1.86 -6.65
C ASP A 21 5.27 -3.22 -5.94
N ARG A 22 5.94 -3.37 -4.79
CA ARG A 22 5.77 -4.56 -3.96
C ARG A 22 4.34 -4.72 -3.50
N LEU A 23 3.68 -3.65 -3.07
CA LEU A 23 2.27 -3.68 -2.69
C LEU A 23 1.37 -4.04 -3.88
N ARG A 24 1.60 -3.46 -5.05
CA ARG A 24 0.89 -3.80 -6.30
C ARG A 24 1.03 -5.27 -6.69
N LEU A 25 2.16 -5.91 -6.41
CA LEU A 25 2.35 -7.35 -6.64
C LEU A 25 1.67 -8.20 -5.57
N GLN A 26 1.65 -7.73 -4.32
CA GLN A 26 1.02 -8.46 -3.21
C GLN A 26 -0.50 -8.47 -3.28
N ILE A 27 -1.13 -7.38 -3.74
CA ILE A 27 -2.59 -7.24 -3.83
C ILE A 27 -3.20 -8.39 -4.68
N PRO A 28 -2.79 -8.60 -5.95
CA PRO A 28 -3.17 -9.75 -6.75
C PRO A 28 -2.89 -11.10 -6.09
N LYS A 29 -1.69 -11.28 -5.56
CA LYS A 29 -1.24 -12.59 -5.07
C LYS A 29 -1.94 -13.00 -3.78
N ARG A 30 -2.32 -12.05 -2.93
CA ARG A 30 -2.92 -12.34 -1.62
C ARG A 30 -4.42 -12.14 -1.64
N ILE A 31 -4.87 -10.95 -2.02
CA ILE A 31 -6.28 -10.57 -1.87
C ILE A 31 -7.15 -11.32 -2.88
N TRP A 32 -6.73 -11.45 -4.14
CA TRP A 32 -7.50 -12.29 -5.08
C TRP A 32 -7.49 -13.75 -4.66
N THR A 33 -6.38 -14.28 -4.15
CA THR A 33 -6.37 -15.66 -3.64
C THR A 33 -7.29 -15.85 -2.43
N TRP A 34 -7.52 -14.84 -1.61
CA TRP A 34 -8.51 -14.94 -0.52
C TRP A 34 -9.96 -14.92 -1.01
N CYS A 35 -10.23 -14.16 -2.08
CA CYS A 35 -11.60 -13.92 -2.56
C CYS A 35 -12.02 -14.85 -3.71
N LEU A 36 -11.08 -15.59 -4.30
CA LEU A 36 -11.35 -16.57 -5.34
C LEU A 36 -11.45 -17.98 -4.73
N PRO A 37 -12.28 -18.87 -5.30
CA PRO A 37 -12.33 -20.26 -4.89
C PRO A 37 -10.98 -20.94 -5.10
N ASP A 38 -10.56 -21.76 -4.13
CA ASP A 38 -9.43 -22.66 -4.28
C ASP A 38 -9.78 -23.90 -5.12
N ALA A 39 -8.89 -24.90 -5.15
CA ALA A 39 -9.09 -26.12 -5.92
C ALA A 39 -10.30 -26.94 -5.45
N ASP A 40 -10.71 -26.78 -4.19
CA ASP A 40 -11.85 -27.46 -3.57
C ASP A 40 -13.13 -26.60 -3.66
N GLY A 41 -13.02 -25.38 -4.19
CA GLY A 41 -14.13 -24.44 -4.35
C GLY A 41 -14.36 -23.56 -3.13
N GLU A 42 -13.50 -23.63 -2.12
CA GLU A 42 -13.63 -22.88 -0.88
C GLU A 42 -13.06 -21.46 -1.03
N VAL A 43 -13.71 -20.49 -0.39
CA VAL A 43 -13.28 -19.09 -0.42
C VAL A 43 -12.86 -18.67 0.97
N SER A 44 -11.61 -18.21 1.11
CA SER A 44 -11.06 -17.82 2.43
C SER A 44 -11.70 -16.55 3.00
N CYS A 45 -12.25 -15.68 2.15
CA CYS A 45 -12.77 -14.38 2.53
C CYS A 45 -13.88 -13.90 1.59
N SER A 46 -14.91 -13.24 2.13
CA SER A 46 -15.99 -12.64 1.31
C SER A 46 -15.42 -11.64 0.29
N LEU A 47 -16.03 -11.59 -0.90
CA LEU A 47 -15.73 -10.58 -1.93
C LEU A 47 -15.97 -9.15 -1.42
N GLU A 48 -16.82 -8.97 -0.41
CA GLU A 48 -17.05 -7.68 0.26
C GLU A 48 -15.76 -7.08 0.82
N VAL A 49 -14.79 -7.92 1.18
CA VAL A 49 -13.48 -7.45 1.64
C VAL A 49 -12.75 -6.65 0.58
N LEU A 50 -12.96 -6.89 -0.72
CA LEU A 50 -12.40 -6.03 -1.78
C LEU A 50 -12.90 -4.58 -1.75
N PHE A 51 -14.06 -4.35 -1.11
CA PHE A 51 -14.71 -3.05 -1.01
C PHE A 51 -14.56 -2.40 0.36
N GLU A 52 -13.89 -3.06 1.31
CA GLU A 52 -13.63 -2.48 2.63
C GLU A 52 -12.85 -1.15 2.43
N PRO A 53 -13.24 -0.03 3.08
CA PRO A 53 -12.54 1.25 2.93
C PRO A 53 -11.05 1.21 3.28
N SER A 54 -10.63 0.20 4.06
CA SER A 54 -9.23 -0.05 4.37
C SER A 54 -8.45 -0.73 3.26
N ILE A 55 -9.11 -1.32 2.25
CA ILE A 55 -8.43 -1.80 1.06
C ILE A 55 -7.90 -0.59 0.31
N VAL A 56 -6.58 -0.47 0.30
CA VAL A 56 -5.93 0.47 -0.59
C VAL A 56 -6.08 -0.10 -2.00
N LEU A 57 -7.14 0.32 -2.71
CA LEU A 57 -7.20 0.21 -4.16
C LEU A 57 -6.11 1.12 -4.71
N TYR A 58 -4.89 0.61 -4.74
CA TYR A 58 -3.78 1.29 -5.36
C TYR A 58 -4.08 1.34 -6.86
N SER A 59 -3.87 2.50 -7.48
CA SER A 59 -3.79 2.50 -8.94
C SER A 59 -2.70 1.53 -9.35
N LEU A 60 -3.03 0.60 -10.25
CA LEU A 60 -2.04 -0.29 -10.87
C LEU A 60 -0.98 0.52 -11.62
N GLU A 61 -1.30 1.77 -11.98
CA GLU A 61 -0.35 2.69 -12.59
C GLU A 61 0.61 3.25 -11.52
N PRO A 62 1.92 3.29 -11.81
CA PRO A 62 2.89 4.00 -11.01
C PRO A 62 2.65 5.51 -11.15
N LEU A 63 1.81 6.07 -10.29
CA LEU A 63 1.67 7.54 -10.19
C LEU A 63 2.82 8.09 -9.35
N PRO A 64 3.76 8.85 -9.95
CA PRO A 64 4.81 9.50 -9.18
C PRO A 64 4.16 10.54 -8.27
N TRP A 65 4.40 10.40 -6.97
CA TRP A 65 4.05 11.46 -6.01
C TRP A 65 5.11 12.56 -6.11
N ALA A 66 4.65 13.80 -6.22
CA ALA A 66 5.49 14.98 -6.17
C ALA A 66 4.99 15.89 -5.02
N PRO A 67 5.91 16.53 -4.28
CA PRO A 67 5.53 17.42 -3.19
C PRO A 67 4.82 18.66 -3.75
N GLY A 68 3.81 19.13 -3.02
CA GLY A 68 3.01 20.30 -3.37
C GLY A 68 3.62 21.62 -2.91
N SER A 69 4.62 21.58 -2.02
CA SER A 69 5.25 22.76 -1.43
C SER A 69 6.78 22.64 -1.36
N ALA A 70 7.43 23.75 -0.99
CA ALA A 70 8.87 23.81 -0.77
C ALA A 70 9.31 23.03 0.49
N ASP A 71 8.41 22.78 1.44
CA ASP A 71 8.67 21.98 2.65
C ASP A 71 8.40 20.49 2.37
N TRP A 72 9.03 19.97 1.33
CA TRP A 72 8.87 18.59 0.89
C TRP A 72 9.28 17.58 1.97
N ALA A 73 10.21 17.95 2.87
CA ALA A 73 10.65 17.08 3.96
C ALA A 73 9.50 16.79 4.93
N LYS A 74 8.69 17.80 5.28
CA LYS A 74 7.49 17.62 6.10
C LYS A 74 6.42 16.80 5.39
N GLU A 75 6.24 17.01 4.10
CA GLU A 75 5.29 16.22 3.30
C GLU A 75 5.72 14.75 3.20
N VAL A 76 7.01 14.47 3.02
CA VAL A 76 7.58 13.12 3.06
C VAL A 76 7.29 12.44 4.39
N LEU A 77 7.54 13.12 5.53
CA LEU A 77 7.25 12.56 6.85
C LEU A 77 5.76 12.24 7.03
N ALA A 78 4.87 13.08 6.52
CA ALA A 78 3.43 12.81 6.55
C ALA A 78 3.06 11.59 5.70
N VAL A 79 3.57 11.51 4.46
CA VAL A 79 3.34 10.37 3.55
C VAL A 79 3.87 9.08 4.19
N ASP A 80 5.12 9.07 4.65
CA ASP A 80 5.75 7.91 5.28
C ASP A 80 5.04 7.51 6.57
N GLY A 81 4.51 8.44 7.37
CA GLY A 81 3.70 8.13 8.54
C GLY A 81 2.40 7.37 8.22
N HIS A 82 1.88 7.54 7.01
CA HIS A 82 0.69 6.83 6.52
C HIS A 82 1.03 5.53 5.76
N GLU A 83 2.27 5.31 5.32
CA GLU A 83 2.67 4.13 4.52
C GLU A 83 2.66 2.78 5.27
N PRO A 84 3.07 2.65 6.55
CA PRO A 84 3.03 1.39 7.28
C PRO A 84 1.64 0.74 7.29
N TRP A 85 0.61 1.55 7.48
CA TRP A 85 -0.79 1.10 7.43
C TRP A 85 -1.22 0.66 6.04
N ARG A 86 -0.62 1.24 4.98
CA ARG A 86 -0.90 0.92 3.58
C ARG A 86 -0.10 -0.27 3.04
N ASN A 87 1.07 -0.57 3.61
CA ASN A 87 1.93 -1.67 3.15
C ASN A 87 1.78 -2.95 3.99
N CYS A 88 1.56 -2.85 5.31
CA CYS A 88 1.52 -4.03 6.19
C CYS A 88 0.13 -4.65 6.36
N TRP A 89 -0.94 -4.04 5.84
CA TRP A 89 -2.30 -4.55 6.01
C TRP A 89 -2.50 -5.91 5.31
N VAL A 90 -1.87 -6.14 4.15
CA VAL A 90 -1.95 -7.43 3.44
C VAL A 90 -1.23 -8.54 4.21
N ASP A 91 -0.16 -8.20 4.93
CA ASP A 91 0.62 -9.18 5.67
C ASP A 91 -0.02 -9.55 7.02
N VAL A 92 -0.71 -8.61 7.68
CA VAL A 92 -1.39 -8.84 8.97
C VAL A 92 -2.77 -8.15 9.00
N PRO A 93 -3.76 -8.64 8.22
CA PRO A 93 -5.06 -7.97 8.06
C PRO A 93 -5.83 -7.82 9.38
N ALA A 94 -5.72 -8.78 10.30
CA ALA A 94 -6.38 -8.76 11.60
C ALA A 94 -5.85 -7.67 12.57
N ALA A 95 -4.64 -7.16 12.35
CA ALA A 95 -4.07 -6.10 13.20
C ALA A 95 -4.49 -4.69 12.74
N HIS A 96 -5.26 -4.58 11.65
CA HIS A 96 -5.59 -3.30 11.06
C HIS A 96 -6.81 -2.66 11.78
N PRO A 97 -6.69 -1.41 12.28
CA PRO A 97 -7.72 -0.78 13.12
C PRO A 97 -9.05 -0.50 12.42
N TYR A 98 -9.11 -0.63 11.10
CA TYR A 98 -10.30 -0.39 10.29
C TYR A 98 -10.83 -1.65 9.58
N ASN A 99 -10.23 -2.82 9.81
CA ASN A 99 -10.67 -4.06 9.16
C ASN A 99 -11.63 -4.82 10.08
N ASN A 100 -12.92 -4.73 9.81
CA ASN A 100 -13.95 -5.43 10.60
C ASN A 100 -14.13 -6.90 10.16
N SER A 101 -13.63 -7.26 8.99
CA SER A 101 -13.92 -8.56 8.37
C SER A 101 -13.16 -9.72 9.02
N PHE A 102 -12.10 -9.40 9.78
CA PHE A 102 -11.28 -10.37 10.53
C PHE A 102 -11.34 -10.14 12.05
N ALA A 103 -12.11 -9.15 12.51
CA ALA A 103 -12.35 -8.91 13.92
C ALA A 103 -13.43 -9.89 14.40
N LEU A 104 -13.00 -11.02 14.97
CA LEU A 104 -13.86 -11.93 15.73
C LEU A 104 -14.36 -11.25 17.01
#